data_AF-A0A1Y5NCL5-F1
#
_entry.id   AF-A0A1Y5NCL5-F1
#
_cell.length_a   1.000
_cell.length_b   1.000
_cell.length_c   1.000
_cell.angle_alpha   90.00
_cell.angle_beta   90.00
_cell.angle_gamma   90.00
#
_symmetry.space_group_name_H-M   'P 1'
#
loop_
_entity.id
_entity.type
_entity.pdbx_description
1 polymer ?
#
loop_
_entity_poly.entity_id
_entity_poly.type
_entity_poly.pdbx_seq_one_letter_code
_entity_poly.pdbx_strand_id
1 'polypeptide(L)'
;MSKNFLGSVAIAAVLVSGFGFSAPLNAGVLAHQVKVQGELGSVFINPYDVSPLTAIIDRAGKDIKDIHVKVKGKPDGGIDIDYNVSEHALLTHDGVPIWGLYPDYLNEVVVSYIFNGAKKVETYKIYAQPIVTYSRDFRFSHMQKTRVKKVDPAFKNRLYLINNTITSVYKPLDWKNGGAASWNDFTENYIVDTKGEVRWYLDYQKFYDRSERRVMDGGMMMGFHQLKNGDISFGMAQRYLRYDLMGKEIYNRPLPRGYIDLSHEVMPLKDDHALLRVAKYNYHHKNGKISHTIRDHIIEVDNTGKVVEEWDLNEIFGNNVYRSNLIKALDARAVCLNIDMDAKEIKISDDQPFGDVTSTGTGRNWAHVNSISYDESDDSIILSLRHQGIVKIGRDKKVKWILASPEGWSEDFKAKVLTPVDSNGNKIKCENSKCEGEFDWSWTQHTAWLTPRYENKGDIKHISVFDNGDARGMEQPAFKEDKYSRAVEYKIDEKKGTVEQTWQFGKERGFDFYSAVTSNVEWQKDKSTYFISSSNVNLLRPDKTIKMVLVEIDPKTNDIKFEMDVDSASRDDIAYRAMVIDPEVFSY
;
A
#
# COMPACT_ATOMS: atom_id res chain seq x y z
N MET A 1 69.72 50.33 -34.85
CA MET A 1 70.07 49.54 -33.65
C MET A 1 68.81 49.47 -32.81
N SER A 2 68.18 48.37 -32.46
CA SER A 2 68.48 46.94 -32.49
C SER A 2 67.13 46.18 -32.48
N LYS A 3 67.09 45.02 -33.15
CA LYS A 3 66.06 43.98 -32.97
C LYS A 3 66.42 43.11 -31.75
N ASN A 4 65.45 42.39 -31.17
CA ASN A 4 65.58 40.95 -30.89
C ASN A 4 64.25 40.29 -30.50
N PHE A 5 64.17 38.99 -30.79
CA PHE A 5 63.02 38.11 -30.96
C PHE A 5 63.46 36.68 -30.54
N LEU A 6 62.56 35.90 -29.91
CA LEU A 6 62.44 34.42 -29.82
C LEU A 6 63.63 33.48 -29.52
N GLY A 7 63.36 32.41 -28.76
CA GLY A 7 64.19 31.19 -28.70
C GLY A 7 63.77 30.16 -27.64
N SER A 8 63.77 28.88 -28.03
CA SER A 8 63.23 27.69 -27.34
C SER A 8 64.32 26.77 -26.74
N VAL A 9 63.89 25.68 -26.08
CA VAL A 9 64.50 24.32 -25.99
C VAL A 9 65.29 23.88 -24.73
N ALA A 10 64.89 22.67 -24.31
CA ALA A 10 65.30 21.66 -23.32
C ALA A 10 66.74 21.07 -23.29
N ILE A 11 66.93 20.11 -22.35
CA ILE A 11 67.94 19.00 -22.24
C ILE A 11 69.24 19.40 -21.49
N ALA A 12 69.87 18.67 -20.56
CA ALA A 12 70.03 17.22 -20.33
C ALA A 12 70.38 16.87 -18.87
N ALA A 13 70.44 15.54 -18.62
CA ALA A 13 70.54 14.84 -17.35
C ALA A 13 71.97 14.55 -16.82
N VAL A 14 71.96 13.94 -15.62
CA VAL A 14 72.94 13.04 -14.97
C VAL A 14 73.93 13.68 -14.00
N LEU A 15 73.78 13.34 -12.70
CA LEU A 15 74.78 12.54 -11.98
C LEU A 15 74.22 12.00 -10.66
N VAL A 16 74.31 10.68 -10.54
CA VAL A 16 74.09 9.86 -9.34
C VAL A 16 75.25 10.09 -8.38
N SER A 17 74.96 10.45 -7.14
CA SER A 17 75.80 10.11 -5.99
C SER A 17 74.95 10.17 -4.73
N GLY A 18 74.77 9.01 -4.11
CA GLY A 18 73.91 8.82 -2.96
C GLY A 18 74.34 9.65 -1.75
N PHE A 19 73.34 10.23 -1.10
CA PHE A 19 73.28 10.32 0.35
C PHE A 19 71.84 10.03 0.74
N GLY A 20 71.65 8.91 1.45
CA GLY A 20 70.37 8.54 2.00
C GLY A 20 69.94 9.56 3.05
N PHE A 21 68.93 10.35 2.71
CA PHE A 21 68.03 10.90 3.70
C PHE A 21 66.77 10.03 3.68
N SER A 22 66.76 9.01 4.52
CA SER A 22 65.52 8.41 4.99
C SER A 22 64.82 9.45 5.86
N ALA A 23 64.02 10.32 5.25
CA ALA A 23 62.98 11.00 6.00
C ALA A 23 62.02 9.90 6.48
N PRO A 24 61.74 9.77 7.79
CA PRO A 24 60.68 8.89 8.22
C PRO A 24 59.39 9.51 7.70
N LEU A 25 58.80 8.88 6.68
CA LEU A 25 57.41 9.11 6.30
C LEU A 25 56.51 8.47 7.37
N ASN A 26 56.66 8.91 8.62
CA ASN A 26 55.57 8.82 9.60
C ASN A 26 54.57 9.92 9.24
N ALA A 27 53.95 9.79 8.07
CA ALA A 27 52.58 10.24 7.92
C ALA A 27 51.76 9.28 8.77
N GLY A 28 51.83 9.47 10.09
CA GLY A 28 50.92 8.85 11.02
C GLY A 28 49.54 9.38 10.68
N VAL A 29 48.85 8.71 9.77
CA VAL A 29 47.40 8.78 9.70
C VAL A 29 46.96 8.46 11.12
N LEU A 30 46.39 9.44 11.81
CA LEU A 30 45.74 9.22 13.10
C LEU A 30 44.65 8.19 12.84
N ALA A 31 44.99 6.91 13.00
CA ALA A 31 44.04 5.83 12.87
C ALA A 31 43.09 5.96 14.07
N HIS A 32 41.94 6.59 13.84
CA HIS A 32 40.86 6.58 14.81
C HIS A 32 40.49 5.11 15.07
N GLN A 33 40.86 4.59 16.25
CA GLN A 33 40.43 3.28 16.69
C GLN A 33 38.93 3.32 16.96
N VAL A 34 38.14 2.81 16.01
CA VAL A 34 36.70 2.66 16.17
C VAL A 34 36.45 1.51 17.15
N LYS A 35 35.82 1.80 18.29
CA LYS A 35 35.40 0.75 19.23
C LYS A 35 34.18 0.03 18.65
N VAL A 36 34.26 -1.29 18.56
CA VAL A 36 33.19 -2.18 18.10
C VAL A 36 32.70 -3.06 19.26
N GLN A 37 31.46 -3.56 19.18
CA GLN A 37 30.86 -4.38 20.25
C GLN A 37 31.22 -5.87 20.15
N GLY A 38 31.58 -6.36 18.96
CA GLY A 38 31.90 -7.76 18.67
C GLY A 38 33.06 -7.90 17.68
N GLU A 39 33.19 -9.05 17.05
CA GLU A 39 34.21 -9.36 16.04
C GLU A 39 33.89 -8.74 14.68
N LEU A 40 32.65 -8.35 14.40
CA LEU A 40 32.28 -7.55 13.21
C LEU A 40 32.62 -6.05 13.39
N GLY A 41 32.14 -5.20 12.47
CA GLY A 41 32.37 -3.77 12.45
C GLY A 41 31.42 -2.94 13.32
N SER A 42 31.32 -1.65 13.00
CA SER A 42 30.43 -0.70 13.66
C SER A 42 28.95 -1.00 13.40
N VAL A 43 28.10 -0.50 14.29
CA VAL A 43 26.65 -0.54 14.11
C VAL A 43 26.18 0.82 13.59
N PHE A 44 25.57 0.84 12.41
CA PHE A 44 24.98 2.02 11.79
C PHE A 44 23.46 1.97 11.98
N ILE A 45 22.89 2.90 12.75
CA ILE A 45 21.44 3.01 12.96
C ILE A 45 20.83 3.86 11.85
N ASN A 46 19.66 3.47 11.34
CA ASN A 46 18.96 4.15 10.26
C ASN A 46 19.88 4.41 9.03
N PRO A 47 20.50 3.36 8.47
CA PRO A 47 21.58 3.50 7.49
C PRO A 47 21.16 4.26 6.22
N TYR A 48 19.87 4.22 5.85
CA TYR A 48 19.31 4.88 4.68
C TYR A 48 18.40 6.08 5.02
N ASP A 49 18.46 6.56 6.27
CA ASP A 49 17.81 7.79 6.75
C ASP A 49 16.26 7.83 6.70
N VAL A 50 15.58 6.75 6.29
CA VAL A 50 14.11 6.69 6.20
C VAL A 50 13.45 5.63 7.10
N SER A 51 14.22 4.75 7.75
CA SER A 51 13.72 3.66 8.58
C SER A 51 14.44 3.60 9.93
N PRO A 52 14.07 4.45 10.90
CA PRO A 52 14.82 4.65 12.14
C PRO A 52 14.88 3.45 13.08
N LEU A 53 14.03 2.44 12.86
CA LEU A 53 13.96 1.21 13.65
C LEU A 53 14.73 0.06 12.99
N THR A 54 15.80 0.41 12.29
CA THR A 54 16.70 -0.51 11.61
C THR A 54 18.16 -0.15 11.87
N ALA A 55 19.06 -1.10 11.67
CA ALA A 55 20.50 -0.90 11.77
C ALA A 55 21.28 -1.87 10.86
N ILE A 56 22.52 -1.54 10.51
CA ILE A 56 23.46 -2.48 9.88
C ILE A 56 24.62 -2.71 10.83
N ILE A 57 24.97 -3.98 11.05
CA ILE A 57 26.25 -4.35 11.67
C ILE A 57 27.24 -4.57 10.54
N ASP A 58 28.14 -3.61 10.34
CA ASP A 58 29.13 -3.60 9.27
C ASP A 58 29.95 -4.90 9.28
N ARG A 59 30.17 -5.51 8.11
CA ARG A 59 30.95 -6.77 8.07
C ARG A 59 32.46 -6.51 8.22
N ALA A 60 32.92 -5.27 8.15
CA ALA A 60 34.31 -4.85 8.24
C ALA A 60 35.22 -5.64 7.29
N GLY A 61 34.74 -5.83 6.05
CA GLY A 61 35.44 -6.60 5.01
C GLY A 61 35.53 -8.12 5.26
N LYS A 62 34.82 -8.67 6.26
CA LYS A 62 34.82 -10.10 6.55
C LYS A 62 33.83 -10.84 5.65
N ASP A 63 34.25 -12.02 5.19
CA ASP A 63 33.38 -12.99 4.52
C ASP A 63 32.73 -13.88 5.57
N ILE A 64 31.46 -13.61 5.88
CA ILE A 64 30.67 -14.35 6.87
C ILE A 64 29.49 -15.05 6.18
N LYS A 65 29.12 -16.23 6.70
CA LYS A 65 28.10 -17.11 6.09
C LYS A 65 27.11 -17.61 7.14
N ASP A 66 26.03 -18.24 6.69
CA ASP A 66 24.97 -18.83 7.53
C ASP A 66 24.49 -17.87 8.62
N ILE A 67 24.11 -16.67 8.20
CA ILE A 67 23.79 -15.56 9.08
C ILE A 67 22.34 -15.67 9.54
N HIS A 68 22.15 -15.64 10.84
CA HIS A 68 20.84 -15.62 11.48
C HIS A 68 20.79 -14.50 12.51
N VAL A 69 19.71 -13.72 12.48
CA VAL A 69 19.48 -12.58 13.36
C VAL A 69 18.27 -12.87 14.25
N LYS A 70 18.36 -12.46 15.51
CA LYS A 70 17.26 -12.46 16.46
C LYS A 70 17.24 -11.16 17.23
N VAL A 71 16.26 -10.31 16.94
CA VAL A 71 15.95 -9.12 17.74
C VAL A 71 15.07 -9.56 18.90
N LYS A 72 15.58 -9.40 20.13
CA LYS A 72 14.90 -9.86 21.34
C LYS A 72 13.68 -9.00 21.65
N GLY A 73 12.61 -9.67 22.07
CA GLY A 73 11.47 -9.02 22.72
C GLY A 73 11.90 -8.29 23.98
N LYS A 74 11.21 -7.18 24.30
CA LYS A 74 11.34 -6.52 25.61
C LYS A 74 11.10 -7.53 26.75
N PRO A 75 11.77 -7.37 27.91
CA PRO A 75 11.39 -8.08 29.13
C PRO A 75 9.88 -7.96 29.38
N ASP A 76 9.29 -8.99 30.00
CA ASP A 76 7.86 -9.02 30.37
C ASP A 76 6.87 -9.17 29.21
N GLY A 77 7.25 -9.91 28.18
CA GLY A 77 6.32 -10.43 27.17
C GLY A 77 6.39 -9.78 25.79
N GLY A 78 7.49 -9.07 25.49
CA GLY A 78 7.82 -8.67 24.12
C GLY A 78 8.03 -9.87 23.20
N ILE A 79 8.00 -9.62 21.89
CA ILE A 79 8.07 -10.66 20.85
C ILE A 79 9.43 -10.61 20.17
N ASP A 80 10.11 -11.76 20.14
CA ASP A 80 11.31 -11.95 19.32
C ASP A 80 10.94 -11.85 17.82
N ILE A 81 11.79 -11.19 17.04
CA ILE A 81 11.76 -11.26 15.57
C ILE A 81 13.06 -11.94 15.15
N ASP A 82 12.95 -13.06 14.45
CA ASP A 82 14.06 -13.84 13.93
C ASP A 82 13.92 -14.11 12.43
N TYR A 83 15.05 -14.08 11.73
CA TYR A 83 15.13 -14.25 10.27
C TYR A 83 16.56 -14.60 9.86
N ASN A 84 16.68 -15.15 8.65
CA ASN A 84 17.97 -15.38 8.03
C ASN A 84 18.37 -14.19 7.14
N VAL A 85 19.68 -14.04 6.94
CA VAL A 85 20.25 -13.04 6.02
C VAL A 85 21.00 -13.79 4.94
N SER A 86 20.58 -13.62 3.69
CA SER A 86 21.25 -14.22 2.53
C SER A 86 22.62 -13.57 2.28
N GLU A 87 23.49 -14.26 1.54
CA GLU A 87 24.75 -13.68 1.07
C GLU A 87 24.51 -12.44 0.21
N HIS A 88 23.44 -12.44 -0.58
CA HIS A 88 23.07 -11.29 -1.41
C HIS A 88 22.67 -10.08 -0.55
N ALA A 89 21.87 -10.28 0.50
CA ALA A 89 21.51 -9.21 1.43
C ALA A 89 22.74 -8.67 2.19
N LEU A 90 23.63 -9.55 2.66
CA LEU A 90 24.90 -9.17 3.28
C LEU A 90 25.73 -8.27 2.33
N LEU A 91 25.87 -8.66 1.08
CA LEU A 91 26.64 -7.92 0.08
C LEU A 91 25.97 -6.59 -0.31
N THR A 92 24.64 -6.57 -0.38
CA THR A 92 23.85 -5.37 -0.70
C THR A 92 24.03 -4.28 0.36
N HIS A 93 24.12 -4.68 1.62
CA HIS A 93 24.23 -3.77 2.76
C HIS A 93 25.65 -3.62 3.33
N ASP A 94 26.62 -4.35 2.78
CA ASP A 94 28.00 -4.46 3.30
C ASP A 94 28.06 -4.82 4.80
N GLY A 95 27.09 -5.60 5.27
CA GLY A 95 26.89 -5.85 6.69
C GLY A 95 25.59 -6.62 6.96
N VAL A 96 25.40 -7.03 8.20
CA VAL A 96 24.21 -7.76 8.64
C VAL A 96 23.06 -6.75 8.83
N PRO A 97 22.02 -6.75 7.99
CA PRO A 97 20.87 -5.87 8.16
C PRO A 97 20.02 -6.34 9.35
N ILE A 98 19.68 -5.40 10.21
CA ILE A 98 18.88 -5.58 11.42
C ILE A 98 17.62 -4.73 11.28
N TRP A 99 16.46 -5.36 11.22
CA TRP A 99 15.14 -4.72 11.30
C TRP A 99 14.33 -5.32 12.45
N GLY A 100 13.24 -4.66 12.84
CA GLY A 100 12.36 -5.12 13.93
C GLY A 100 12.68 -4.51 15.29
N LEU A 101 13.47 -3.42 15.35
CA LEU A 101 13.86 -2.78 16.61
C LEU A 101 12.65 -2.07 17.25
N TYR A 102 12.61 -2.07 18.59
CA TYR A 102 11.70 -1.23 19.34
C TYR A 102 12.21 0.23 19.37
N PRO A 103 11.32 1.23 19.23
CA PRO A 103 11.67 2.65 19.29
C PRO A 103 12.09 3.06 20.70
N ASP A 104 12.99 4.06 20.79
CA ASP A 104 13.47 4.64 22.06
C ASP A 104 13.87 3.57 23.09
N TYR A 105 14.58 2.55 22.63
CA TYR A 105 14.89 1.38 23.43
C TYR A 105 16.29 0.85 23.11
N LEU A 106 16.98 0.40 24.16
CA LEU A 106 18.25 -0.32 24.02
C LEU A 106 17.94 -1.79 23.69
N ASN A 107 17.77 -2.05 22.39
CA ASN A 107 17.44 -3.36 21.86
C ASN A 107 18.62 -4.34 22.07
N GLU A 108 18.29 -5.60 22.35
CA GLU A 108 19.26 -6.69 22.36
C GLU A 108 19.10 -7.52 21.08
N VAL A 109 20.19 -7.66 20.33
CA VAL A 109 20.19 -8.33 19.03
C VAL A 109 21.25 -9.42 19.04
N VAL A 110 20.82 -10.66 18.85
CA VAL A 110 21.71 -11.81 18.77
C VAL A 110 21.95 -12.13 17.30
N VAL A 111 23.22 -12.19 16.90
CA VAL A 111 23.62 -12.56 15.54
C VAL A 111 24.49 -13.81 15.62
N SER A 112 24.15 -14.83 14.83
CA SER A 112 25.00 -16.00 14.64
C SER A 112 25.42 -16.12 13.20
N TYR A 113 26.69 -16.45 12.97
CA TYR A 113 27.28 -16.58 11.64
C TYR A 113 28.49 -17.53 11.68
N ILE A 114 29.00 -17.91 10.52
CA ILE A 114 30.25 -18.64 10.36
C ILE A 114 31.31 -17.68 9.83
N PHE A 115 32.46 -17.62 10.50
CA PHE A 115 33.64 -16.88 10.06
C PHE A 115 34.88 -17.76 10.19
N ASN A 116 35.66 -17.89 9.11
CA ASN A 116 36.83 -18.78 9.03
C ASN A 116 36.55 -20.23 9.49
N GLY A 117 35.38 -20.77 9.14
CA GLY A 117 34.95 -22.13 9.50
C GLY A 117 34.49 -22.30 10.95
N ALA A 118 34.53 -21.25 11.78
CA ALA A 118 34.05 -21.28 13.15
C ALA A 118 32.68 -20.60 13.28
N LYS A 119 31.76 -21.25 14.01
CA LYS A 119 30.49 -20.63 14.39
C LYS A 119 30.73 -19.57 15.45
N LYS A 120 30.22 -18.36 15.20
CA LYS A 120 30.22 -17.22 16.11
C LYS A 120 28.78 -16.90 16.51
N VAL A 121 28.61 -16.45 17.75
CA VAL A 121 27.34 -15.95 18.28
C VAL A 121 27.66 -14.73 19.11
N GLU A 122 27.09 -13.59 18.75
CA GLU A 122 27.39 -12.30 19.35
C GLU A 122 26.09 -11.58 19.71
N THR A 123 26.11 -10.86 20.83
CA THR A 123 24.98 -10.06 21.28
C THR A 123 25.35 -8.58 21.21
N TYR A 124 24.58 -7.83 20.44
CA TYR A 124 24.71 -6.39 20.26
C TYR A 124 23.63 -5.66 21.05
N LYS A 125 24.02 -4.53 21.66
CA LYS A 125 23.09 -3.57 22.26
C LYS A 125 22.94 -2.38 21.32
N ILE A 126 21.75 -2.20 20.76
CA ILE A 126 21.46 -1.21 19.72
C ILE A 126 20.36 -0.28 20.23
N TYR A 127 20.71 0.96 20.55
CA TYR A 127 19.72 1.96 20.93
C TYR A 127 19.08 2.54 19.67
N ALA A 128 17.80 2.23 19.44
CA ALA A 128 17.06 2.77 18.30
C ALA A 128 16.53 4.17 18.62
N GLN A 129 16.42 5.01 17.60
CA GLN A 129 15.90 6.37 17.76
C GLN A 129 14.41 6.34 18.17
N PRO A 130 13.92 7.37 18.89
CA PRO A 130 12.49 7.57 19.05
C PRO A 130 11.83 7.82 17.69
N ILE A 131 10.56 7.45 17.56
CA ILE A 131 9.74 7.86 16.41
C ILE A 131 9.46 9.35 16.54
N VAL A 132 9.53 10.08 15.43
CA VAL A 132 9.22 11.50 15.38
C VAL A 132 8.06 11.68 14.41
N THR A 133 6.94 12.20 14.91
CA THR A 133 5.73 12.45 14.13
C THR A 133 5.40 13.93 14.15
N TYR A 134 4.59 14.37 13.18
CA TYR A 134 4.11 15.74 13.15
C TYR A 134 2.92 15.95 14.10
N SER A 135 3.01 16.96 14.96
CA SER A 135 1.92 17.39 15.84
C SER A 135 1.09 18.50 15.18
N ARG A 136 -0.23 18.45 15.32
CA ARG A 136 -1.20 19.43 14.81
C ARG A 136 -2.45 19.48 15.70
N ASP A 137 -3.35 20.42 15.44
CA ASP A 137 -4.63 20.53 16.15
C ASP A 137 -5.44 19.22 16.07
N PHE A 138 -6.20 18.94 17.12
CA PHE A 138 -7.02 17.73 17.28
C PHE A 138 -6.26 16.39 17.24
N ARG A 139 -4.92 16.39 17.30
CA ARG A 139 -4.12 15.18 17.57
C ARG A 139 -4.08 14.93 19.09
N PHE A 140 -4.43 13.72 19.51
CA PHE A 140 -4.55 13.30 20.92
C PHE A 140 -3.34 12.50 21.41
N SER A 141 -2.53 11.94 20.51
CA SER A 141 -1.34 11.17 20.86
C SER A 141 -0.26 11.22 19.79
N HIS A 142 0.97 10.90 20.20
CA HIS A 142 2.13 10.87 19.31
C HIS A 142 2.00 9.83 18.19
N MET A 143 1.50 8.63 18.50
CA MET A 143 1.15 7.55 17.57
C MET A 143 -0.28 7.09 17.83
N GLN A 144 -0.85 6.32 16.91
CA GLN A 144 -2.11 5.60 17.11
C GLN A 144 -1.99 4.65 18.30
N LYS A 145 -3.11 4.36 18.97
CA LYS A 145 -3.14 3.47 20.12
C LYS A 145 -3.69 2.11 19.75
N THR A 146 -2.91 1.07 19.94
CA THR A 146 -3.33 -0.31 19.72
C THR A 146 -4.00 -0.91 20.94
N ARG A 147 -5.09 -1.66 20.76
CA ARG A 147 -5.74 -2.46 21.79
C ARG A 147 -5.91 -3.89 21.29
N VAL A 148 -5.00 -4.75 21.72
CA VAL A 148 -5.05 -6.18 21.40
C VAL A 148 -6.19 -6.82 22.18
N LYS A 149 -7.10 -7.50 21.47
CA LYS A 149 -8.26 -8.17 22.07
C LYS A 149 -8.10 -9.69 22.11
N LYS A 150 -7.56 -10.28 21.04
CA LYS A 150 -7.36 -11.73 20.93
C LYS A 150 -6.07 -12.02 20.18
N VAL A 151 -5.30 -12.99 20.67
CA VAL A 151 -4.14 -13.56 19.99
C VAL A 151 -4.15 -15.06 20.27
N ASP A 152 -4.48 -15.87 19.26
CA ASP A 152 -4.24 -17.30 19.30
C ASP A 152 -2.72 -17.56 19.37
N PRO A 153 -2.23 -18.50 20.20
CA PRO A 153 -0.80 -18.79 20.33
C PRO A 153 -0.06 -19.02 19.01
N ALA A 154 -0.73 -19.57 17.98
CA ALA A 154 -0.14 -19.79 16.67
C ALA A 154 0.13 -18.50 15.87
N PHE A 155 -0.45 -17.38 16.30
CA PHE A 155 -0.39 -16.07 15.66
C PHE A 155 0.54 -15.10 16.41
N LYS A 156 1.15 -15.51 17.52
CA LYS A 156 1.97 -14.64 18.40
C LYS A 156 3.07 -13.84 17.67
N ASN A 157 3.62 -14.37 16.58
CA ASN A 157 4.71 -13.75 15.81
C ASN A 157 4.20 -12.97 14.58
N ARG A 158 2.89 -12.76 14.43
CA ARG A 158 2.35 -11.95 13.34
C ARG A 158 2.79 -10.49 13.48
N LEU A 159 3.03 -9.88 12.33
CA LEU A 159 3.39 -8.49 12.16
C LEU A 159 2.42 -7.86 11.16
N TYR A 160 1.95 -6.65 11.46
CA TYR A 160 0.97 -5.95 10.61
C TYR A 160 1.48 -4.57 10.25
N LEU A 161 1.63 -4.28 8.96
CA LEU A 161 1.85 -2.92 8.48
C LEU A 161 0.52 -2.17 8.53
N ILE A 162 0.54 -1.01 9.19
CA ILE A 162 -0.57 -0.07 9.26
C ILE A 162 -0.27 1.09 8.33
N ASN A 163 -1.21 1.38 7.42
CA ASN A 163 -1.14 2.50 6.51
C ASN A 163 -2.26 3.50 6.86
N ASN A 164 -1.90 4.51 7.65
CA ASN A 164 -2.82 5.52 8.15
C ASN A 164 -2.59 6.87 7.49
N THR A 165 -3.65 7.62 7.20
CA THR A 165 -3.50 8.98 6.67
C THR A 165 -3.43 9.99 7.80
N ILE A 166 -2.65 11.05 7.61
CA ILE A 166 -2.66 12.23 8.46
C ILE A 166 -3.21 13.37 7.63
N THR A 167 -4.41 13.83 7.98
CA THR A 167 -5.11 14.87 7.22
C THR A 167 -4.30 16.17 7.25
N SER A 168 -3.95 16.68 6.07
CA SER A 168 -3.25 17.95 5.93
C SER A 168 -4.13 19.13 6.34
N VAL A 169 -3.53 20.15 6.95
CA VAL A 169 -4.19 21.41 7.31
C VAL A 169 -4.30 22.35 6.10
N TYR A 170 -3.34 22.29 5.16
CA TYR A 170 -3.25 23.20 4.03
C TYR A 170 -3.26 22.40 2.73
N LYS A 171 -4.32 22.52 1.92
CA LYS A 171 -4.39 21.87 0.60
C LYS A 171 -4.34 22.92 -0.53
N PRO A 172 -3.20 23.61 -0.75
CA PRO A 172 -3.13 24.77 -1.65
C PRO A 172 -2.99 24.39 -3.13
N LEU A 173 -2.73 23.12 -3.43
CA LEU A 173 -2.52 22.65 -4.79
C LEU A 173 -3.81 22.12 -5.37
N ASP A 174 -4.13 22.58 -6.57
CA ASP A 174 -5.16 21.99 -7.41
C ASP A 174 -4.79 22.13 -8.89
N TRP A 175 -5.36 21.28 -9.71
CA TRP A 175 -5.14 21.29 -11.15
C TRP A 175 -6.12 22.23 -11.85
N LYS A 176 -5.62 23.06 -12.76
CA LYS A 176 -6.44 24.03 -13.50
C LYS A 176 -7.61 23.38 -14.27
N ASN A 177 -7.41 22.19 -14.83
CA ASN A 177 -8.39 21.53 -15.70
C ASN A 177 -9.15 20.39 -14.97
N GLY A 178 -9.31 20.49 -13.65
CA GLY A 178 -9.75 19.37 -12.82
C GLY A 178 -8.63 18.34 -12.64
N GLY A 179 -8.89 17.30 -11.86
CA GLY A 179 -7.90 16.37 -11.32
C GLY A 179 -8.09 16.26 -9.79
N ALA A 180 -7.12 15.68 -9.12
CA ALA A 180 -7.14 15.42 -7.68
C ALA A 180 -5.81 15.82 -6.98
N ALA A 181 -5.14 16.89 -7.42
CA ALA A 181 -3.93 17.39 -6.74
C ALA A 181 -4.20 17.83 -5.29
N SER A 182 -5.44 18.21 -4.97
CA SER A 182 -5.89 18.54 -3.62
C SER A 182 -5.89 17.32 -2.68
N TRP A 183 -5.77 16.11 -3.20
CA TRP A 183 -5.63 14.87 -2.44
C TRP A 183 -4.21 14.70 -1.89
N ASN A 184 -3.83 15.66 -1.03
CA ASN A 184 -2.46 15.90 -0.57
C ASN A 184 -2.28 15.66 0.93
N ASP A 185 -2.89 14.62 1.49
CA ASP A 185 -2.69 14.26 2.89
C ASP A 185 -1.35 13.52 3.08
N PHE A 186 -0.80 13.58 4.30
CA PHE A 186 0.38 12.82 4.67
C PHE A 186 -0.01 11.39 5.06
N THR A 187 0.98 10.53 5.24
CA THR A 187 0.72 9.13 5.61
C THR A 187 1.73 8.64 6.63
N GLU A 188 1.23 8.01 7.68
CA GLU A 188 2.01 7.39 8.74
C GLU A 188 1.99 5.87 8.53
N ASN A 189 3.17 5.29 8.29
CA ASN A 189 3.34 3.88 7.96
C ASN A 189 4.27 3.21 8.94
N TYR A 190 3.80 2.15 9.59
CA TYR A 190 4.54 1.46 10.63
C TYR A 190 4.10 0.00 10.75
N ILE A 191 4.96 -0.86 11.29
CA ILE A 191 4.62 -2.26 11.57
C ILE A 191 4.43 -2.45 13.06
N VAL A 192 3.36 -3.14 13.45
CA VAL A 192 3.09 -3.53 14.84
C VAL A 192 3.12 -5.04 15.02
N ASP A 193 3.58 -5.49 16.19
CA ASP A 193 3.48 -6.89 16.60
C ASP A 193 2.16 -7.20 17.32
N THR A 194 1.96 -8.46 17.71
CA THR A 194 0.72 -8.89 18.40
C THR A 194 0.61 -8.42 19.85
N LYS A 195 1.58 -7.65 20.37
CA LYS A 195 1.45 -6.87 21.61
C LYS A 195 1.05 -5.43 21.35
N GLY A 196 0.94 -5.03 20.09
CA GLY A 196 0.67 -3.66 19.68
C GLY A 196 1.90 -2.75 19.72
N GLU A 197 3.09 -3.32 19.86
CA GLU A 197 4.34 -2.55 19.88
C GLU A 197 4.82 -2.27 18.46
N VAL A 198 5.30 -1.06 18.20
CA VAL A 198 5.86 -0.68 16.90
C VAL A 198 7.23 -1.30 16.72
N ARG A 199 7.43 -2.00 15.59
CA ARG A 199 8.66 -2.75 15.23
C ARG A 199 9.35 -2.26 13.97
N TRP A 200 8.69 -1.38 13.22
CA TRP A 200 9.25 -0.71 12.06
C TRP A 200 8.48 0.59 11.81
N TYR A 201 9.15 1.59 11.24
CA TYR A 201 8.56 2.88 10.94
C TYR A 201 9.18 3.42 9.65
N LEU A 202 8.35 3.97 8.76
CA LEU A 202 8.80 4.74 7.60
C LEU A 202 8.72 6.23 7.96
N ASP A 203 9.86 6.92 8.00
CA ASP A 203 9.89 8.36 8.21
C ASP A 203 9.35 9.08 6.97
N TYR A 204 8.02 9.19 6.94
CA TYR A 204 7.29 9.81 5.85
C TYR A 204 7.77 11.24 5.58
N GLN A 205 8.26 11.96 6.60
CA GLN A 205 8.71 13.35 6.46
C GLN A 205 9.87 13.51 5.47
N LYS A 206 10.59 12.43 5.15
CA LYS A 206 11.65 12.42 4.13
C LYS A 206 11.11 12.42 2.70
N PHE A 207 9.85 12.07 2.50
CA PHE A 207 9.21 11.94 1.21
C PHE A 207 8.35 13.16 0.84
N TYR A 208 7.94 13.94 1.84
CA TYR A 208 6.98 15.02 1.69
C TYR A 208 7.60 16.42 1.73
N ASP A 209 7.08 17.32 0.90
CA ASP A 209 7.29 18.75 1.05
C ASP A 209 6.34 19.31 2.11
N ARG A 210 6.90 19.68 3.26
CA ARG A 210 6.13 20.29 4.36
C ARG A 210 5.45 21.61 3.99
N SER A 211 5.90 22.30 2.93
CA SER A 211 5.24 23.52 2.47
C SER A 211 4.02 23.23 1.58
N GLU A 212 3.83 21.97 1.17
CA GLU A 212 2.74 21.49 0.34
C GLU A 212 2.62 22.24 -0.99
N ARG A 213 3.76 22.67 -1.54
CA ARG A 213 3.85 23.43 -2.79
C ARG A 213 4.53 22.63 -3.90
N ARG A 214 5.31 21.62 -3.56
CA ARG A 214 5.94 20.71 -4.53
C ARG A 214 5.02 19.54 -4.83
N VAL A 215 4.36 19.61 -5.98
CA VAL A 215 3.45 18.57 -6.51
C VAL A 215 4.08 17.17 -6.55
N MET A 216 5.40 17.06 -6.79
CA MET A 216 6.11 15.77 -6.80
C MET A 216 6.30 15.14 -5.42
N ASP A 217 6.31 15.96 -4.36
CA ASP A 217 6.53 15.53 -2.98
C ASP A 217 5.24 15.67 -2.16
N GLY A 218 4.10 15.47 -2.83
CA GLY A 218 2.77 15.50 -2.25
C GLY A 218 2.03 14.18 -2.47
N GLY A 219 0.83 14.09 -1.88
CA GLY A 219 -0.09 12.96 -2.03
C GLY A 219 0.09 11.84 -1.01
N MET A 220 -0.92 11.04 -0.80
CA MET A 220 -0.87 9.95 0.19
C MET A 220 -0.04 8.75 -0.31
N MET A 221 0.69 8.10 0.59
CA MET A 221 1.32 6.80 0.32
C MET A 221 0.25 5.70 0.38
N MET A 222 0.04 5.01 -0.74
CA MET A 222 -1.04 4.02 -0.90
C MET A 222 -0.60 2.83 -1.76
N GLY A 223 -1.40 1.76 -1.74
CA GLY A 223 -1.11 0.56 -2.54
C GLY A 223 0.14 -0.16 -2.07
N PHE A 224 0.30 -0.31 -0.75
CA PHE A 224 1.40 -1.07 -0.16
C PHE A 224 1.28 -2.56 -0.51
N HIS A 225 2.36 -3.13 -1.04
CA HIS A 225 2.54 -4.57 -1.25
C HIS A 225 3.95 -4.96 -0.81
N GLN A 226 4.06 -6.14 -0.18
CA GLN A 226 5.34 -6.79 0.10
C GLN A 226 5.62 -7.77 -1.04
N LEU A 227 6.75 -7.61 -1.70
CA LEU A 227 7.18 -8.48 -2.79
C LEU A 227 7.83 -9.75 -2.22
N LYS A 228 7.93 -10.79 -3.05
CA LYS A 228 8.52 -12.09 -2.65
C LYS A 228 9.96 -11.98 -2.15
N ASN A 229 10.69 -10.94 -2.57
CA ASN A 229 12.05 -10.68 -2.15
C ASN A 229 12.12 -9.81 -0.87
N GLY A 230 11.00 -9.53 -0.21
CA GLY A 230 10.96 -8.74 1.02
C GLY A 230 10.81 -7.23 0.83
N ASP A 231 10.99 -6.71 -0.39
CA ASP A 231 10.80 -5.29 -0.68
C ASP A 231 9.34 -4.86 -0.47
N ILE A 232 9.15 -3.57 -0.18
CA ILE A 232 7.85 -2.94 -0.13
C ILE A 232 7.72 -1.95 -1.28
N SER A 233 6.64 -2.09 -2.05
CA SER A 233 6.24 -1.12 -3.08
C SER A 233 5.01 -0.33 -2.66
N PHE A 234 4.95 0.94 -3.04
CA PHE A 234 3.80 1.82 -2.82
C PHE A 234 3.82 2.98 -3.81
N GLY A 235 2.72 3.73 -3.88
CA GLY A 235 2.59 4.91 -4.73
C GLY A 235 2.21 6.15 -3.96
N MET A 236 2.54 7.32 -4.52
CA MET A 236 2.35 8.62 -3.90
C MET A 236 2.13 9.71 -4.97
N ALA A 237 0.85 10.00 -5.27
CA ALA A 237 0.37 10.97 -6.26
C ALA A 237 1.13 10.96 -7.61
N GLN A 238 2.25 11.66 -7.70
CA GLN A 238 3.00 11.80 -8.96
C GLN A 238 4.16 10.82 -9.08
N ARG A 239 4.33 9.91 -8.11
CA ARG A 239 5.42 8.94 -8.05
C ARG A 239 4.97 7.56 -7.61
N TYR A 240 5.77 6.56 -7.94
CA TYR A 240 5.68 5.20 -7.40
C TYR A 240 7.07 4.71 -7.01
N LEU A 241 7.12 3.93 -5.93
CA LEU A 241 8.31 3.73 -5.13
C LEU A 241 8.46 2.25 -4.77
N ARG A 242 9.71 1.81 -4.62
CA ARG A 242 10.08 0.51 -4.06
C ARG A 242 11.31 0.66 -3.19
N TYR A 243 11.21 0.16 -1.97
CA TYR A 243 12.26 0.19 -0.96
C TYR A 243 12.34 -1.18 -0.30
N ASP A 244 13.52 -1.58 0.16
CA ASP A 244 13.60 -2.68 1.12
C ASP A 244 13.18 -2.22 2.53
N LEU A 245 13.02 -3.16 3.46
CA LEU A 245 12.68 -2.82 4.85
C LEU A 245 13.77 -2.06 5.61
N MET A 246 15.01 -2.01 5.10
CA MET A 246 16.07 -1.17 5.68
C MET A 246 15.90 0.30 5.30
N GLY A 247 15.04 0.60 4.32
CA GLY A 247 14.86 1.94 3.78
C GLY A 247 15.78 2.23 2.59
N LYS A 248 16.45 1.23 2.02
CA LYS A 248 17.24 1.43 0.81
C LYS A 248 16.32 1.62 -0.38
N GLU A 249 16.53 2.70 -1.12
CA GLU A 249 15.80 2.92 -2.37
C GLU A 249 16.20 1.88 -3.42
N ILE A 250 15.19 1.17 -3.95
CA ILE A 250 15.33 0.37 -5.17
C ILE A 250 15.00 1.25 -6.37
N TYR A 251 13.86 1.95 -6.30
CA TYR A 251 13.54 3.07 -7.19
C TYR A 251 12.52 4.03 -6.57
N ASN A 252 12.57 5.28 -7.01
CA ASN A 252 11.57 6.31 -6.78
C ASN A 252 11.29 7.04 -8.11
N ARG A 253 10.20 6.68 -8.79
CA ARG A 253 9.98 7.07 -10.19
C ARG A 253 8.81 8.03 -10.33
N PRO A 254 8.96 9.12 -11.09
CA PRO A 254 7.83 9.94 -11.50
C PRO A 254 6.92 9.14 -12.43
N LEU A 255 5.64 9.49 -12.42
CA LEU A 255 4.70 9.02 -13.44
C LEU A 255 5.16 9.47 -14.84
N PRO A 256 4.93 8.65 -15.88
CA PRO A 256 5.08 9.09 -17.25
C PRO A 256 4.18 10.32 -17.52
N ARG A 257 4.70 11.29 -18.27
CA ARG A 257 4.12 12.65 -18.41
C ARG A 257 2.64 12.77 -18.81
N GLY A 258 2.05 11.70 -19.35
CA GLY A 258 0.65 11.65 -19.74
C GLY A 258 -0.30 11.36 -18.58
N TYR A 259 0.23 11.07 -17.40
CA TYR A 259 -0.53 10.60 -16.25
C TYR A 259 -0.19 11.40 -15.00
N ILE A 260 -1.18 11.50 -14.12
CA ILE A 260 -1.10 12.19 -12.84
C ILE A 260 -1.92 11.44 -11.79
N ASP A 261 -1.82 11.88 -10.55
CA ASP A 261 -2.75 11.56 -9.45
C ASP A 261 -2.91 10.05 -9.19
N LEU A 262 -1.80 9.32 -9.24
CA LEU A 262 -1.74 7.95 -8.74
C LEU A 262 -2.25 7.92 -7.31
N SER A 263 -3.19 7.02 -7.05
CA SER A 263 -3.54 6.70 -5.66
C SER A 263 -4.16 5.31 -5.61
N HIS A 264 -4.44 4.85 -4.39
CA HIS A 264 -5.11 3.59 -4.07
C HIS A 264 -4.29 2.33 -4.36
N GLU A 265 -3.84 2.10 -5.59
CA GLU A 265 -3.20 0.84 -5.98
C GLU A 265 -1.95 1.01 -6.85
N VAL A 266 -0.91 0.30 -6.44
CA VAL A 266 0.31 -0.03 -7.20
C VAL A 266 0.44 -1.54 -7.12
N MET A 267 0.00 -2.28 -8.13
CA MET A 267 -0.01 -3.74 -8.11
C MET A 267 1.28 -4.26 -8.77
N PRO A 268 2.22 -4.87 -8.02
CA PRO A 268 3.42 -5.47 -8.59
C PRO A 268 3.06 -6.67 -9.46
N LEU A 269 3.77 -6.83 -10.58
CA LEU A 269 3.66 -7.96 -11.48
C LEU A 269 4.99 -8.72 -11.56
N LYS A 270 5.04 -9.76 -12.39
CA LYS A 270 6.28 -10.44 -12.75
C LYS A 270 7.26 -9.51 -13.47
N ASP A 271 8.53 -9.88 -13.44
CA ASP A 271 9.63 -9.18 -14.13
C ASP A 271 9.73 -7.68 -13.77
N ASP A 272 9.33 -7.34 -12.53
CA ASP A 272 9.28 -5.96 -12.00
C ASP A 272 8.40 -4.99 -12.81
N HIS A 273 7.41 -5.51 -13.55
CA HIS A 273 6.31 -4.70 -14.05
C HIS A 273 5.39 -4.26 -12.91
N ALA A 274 4.59 -3.22 -13.14
CA ALA A 274 3.56 -2.80 -12.20
C ALA A 274 2.33 -2.24 -12.92
N LEU A 275 1.15 -2.54 -12.38
CA LEU A 275 -0.10 -1.86 -12.76
C LEU A 275 -0.35 -0.69 -11.81
N LEU A 276 -0.56 0.49 -12.36
CA LEU A 276 -0.75 1.73 -11.62
C LEU A 276 -2.15 2.28 -11.90
N ARG A 277 -2.90 2.59 -10.84
CA ARG A 277 -4.18 3.31 -10.97
C ARG A 277 -3.92 4.81 -10.99
N VAL A 278 -4.15 5.44 -12.14
CA VAL A 278 -3.80 6.85 -12.40
C VAL A 278 -5.00 7.64 -12.95
N ALA A 279 -4.78 8.93 -13.18
CA ALA A 279 -5.60 9.80 -14.00
C ALA A 279 -4.84 10.18 -15.29
N LYS A 280 -5.58 10.50 -16.35
CA LYS A 280 -5.03 11.02 -17.60
C LYS A 280 -4.91 12.54 -17.54
N TYR A 281 -3.72 13.04 -17.86
CA TYR A 281 -3.45 14.47 -17.99
C TYR A 281 -3.90 14.99 -19.36
N ASN A 282 -4.53 16.17 -19.39
CA ASN A 282 -5.08 16.81 -20.59
C ASN A 282 -5.89 15.87 -21.52
N TYR A 283 -6.86 15.15 -20.95
CA TYR A 283 -7.79 14.32 -21.69
C TYR A 283 -8.71 15.17 -22.59
N HIS A 284 -8.81 14.82 -23.86
CA HIS A 284 -9.64 15.50 -24.84
C HIS A 284 -11.04 14.90 -24.91
N HIS A 285 -12.04 15.71 -24.62
CA HIS A 285 -13.44 15.33 -24.75
C HIS A 285 -13.90 15.48 -26.19
N LYS A 286 -14.89 14.68 -26.61
CA LYS A 286 -15.50 14.77 -27.96
C LYS A 286 -16.08 16.15 -28.29
N ASN A 287 -16.47 16.92 -27.27
CA ASN A 287 -17.00 18.27 -27.41
C ASN A 287 -15.91 19.36 -27.44
N GLY A 288 -14.62 18.99 -27.49
CA GLY A 288 -13.49 19.91 -27.55
C GLY A 288 -13.01 20.45 -26.20
N LYS A 289 -13.70 20.13 -25.09
CA LYS A 289 -13.20 20.45 -23.74
C LYS A 289 -11.97 19.61 -23.39
N ILE A 290 -11.15 20.11 -22.47
CA ILE A 290 -9.99 19.41 -21.92
C ILE A 290 -10.18 19.29 -20.41
N SER A 291 -9.95 18.11 -19.85
CA SER A 291 -9.90 17.90 -18.40
C SER A 291 -8.69 17.06 -18.00
N HIS A 292 -8.42 16.93 -16.70
CA HIS A 292 -7.74 15.73 -16.20
C HIS A 292 -8.81 14.74 -15.73
N THR A 293 -8.60 13.46 -15.98
CA THR A 293 -9.58 12.44 -15.57
C THR A 293 -9.41 12.10 -14.09
N ILE A 294 -10.30 11.28 -13.52
CA ILE A 294 -10.30 11.00 -12.08
C ILE A 294 -10.40 9.49 -11.86
N ARG A 295 -9.29 8.87 -11.45
CA ARG A 295 -9.25 7.50 -10.92
C ARG A 295 -9.91 6.47 -11.85
N ASP A 296 -9.73 6.63 -13.15
CA ASP A 296 -10.42 5.89 -14.21
C ASP A 296 -9.47 5.43 -15.32
N HIS A 297 -8.16 5.47 -15.07
CA HIS A 297 -7.13 4.94 -15.95
C HIS A 297 -6.24 3.95 -15.20
N ILE A 298 -5.85 2.89 -15.90
CA ILE A 298 -4.86 1.92 -15.43
C ILE A 298 -3.74 1.88 -16.46
N ILE A 299 -2.50 1.96 -16.03
CA ILE A 299 -1.34 1.76 -16.89
C ILE A 299 -0.51 0.60 -16.38
N GLU A 300 0.09 -0.15 -17.31
CA GLU A 300 1.17 -1.07 -16.99
C GLU A 300 2.51 -0.39 -17.31
N VAL A 301 3.43 -0.40 -16.36
CA VAL A 301 4.81 0.04 -16.57
C VAL A 301 5.78 -1.13 -16.47
N ASP A 302 6.79 -1.13 -17.33
CA ASP A 302 7.89 -2.11 -17.26
C ASP A 302 8.88 -1.79 -16.14
N ASN A 303 9.87 -2.67 -15.97
CA ASN A 303 10.93 -2.51 -14.97
C ASN A 303 11.82 -1.27 -15.20
N THR A 304 11.73 -0.58 -16.34
CA THR A 304 12.40 0.71 -16.62
C THR A 304 11.49 1.92 -16.39
N GLY A 305 10.21 1.69 -16.09
CA GLY A 305 9.19 2.70 -15.89
C GLY A 305 8.54 3.21 -17.17
N LYS A 306 8.68 2.50 -18.29
CA LYS A 306 7.99 2.84 -19.54
C LYS A 306 6.60 2.21 -19.57
N VAL A 307 5.63 2.95 -20.09
CA VAL A 307 4.27 2.43 -20.27
C VAL A 307 4.26 1.40 -21.39
N VAL A 308 3.78 0.19 -21.08
CA VAL A 308 3.61 -0.90 -22.05
C VAL A 308 2.14 -1.16 -22.38
N GLU A 309 1.23 -0.70 -21.52
CA GLU A 309 -0.22 -0.81 -21.74
C GLU A 309 -1.00 0.31 -21.04
N GLU A 310 -2.16 0.67 -21.60
CA GLU A 310 -3.14 1.58 -21.00
C GLU A 310 -4.58 1.02 -21.12
N TRP A 311 -5.31 1.01 -20.01
CA TRP A 311 -6.76 0.83 -19.99
C TRP A 311 -7.42 2.17 -19.64
N ASP A 312 -7.98 2.82 -20.65
CA ASP A 312 -8.85 3.98 -20.47
C ASP A 312 -10.31 3.52 -20.27
N LEU A 313 -10.80 3.63 -19.03
CA LEU A 313 -12.15 3.21 -18.72
C LEU A 313 -13.23 4.11 -19.36
N ASN A 314 -12.89 5.34 -19.76
CA ASN A 314 -13.82 6.23 -20.46
C ASN A 314 -14.15 5.71 -21.86
N GLU A 315 -13.16 5.17 -22.56
CA GLU A 315 -13.36 4.51 -23.85
C GLU A 315 -14.04 3.15 -23.68
N ILE A 316 -13.56 2.32 -22.73
CA ILE A 316 -14.06 0.95 -22.53
C ILE A 316 -15.54 0.92 -22.16
N PHE A 317 -16.01 1.83 -21.29
CA PHE A 317 -17.41 1.91 -20.91
C PHE A 317 -18.28 2.73 -21.87
N GLY A 318 -17.66 3.36 -22.88
CA GLY A 318 -18.33 4.30 -23.76
C GLY A 318 -18.48 5.68 -23.10
N ASN A 319 -17.94 6.70 -23.76
CA ASN A 319 -17.98 8.09 -23.33
C ASN A 319 -19.39 8.50 -22.82
N ASN A 320 -19.50 8.90 -21.55
CA ASN A 320 -20.72 9.36 -20.88
C ASN A 320 -21.87 8.34 -20.71
N VAL A 321 -21.62 7.03 -20.77
CA VAL A 321 -22.65 5.98 -20.53
C VAL A 321 -22.60 5.45 -19.09
N TYR A 322 -22.25 6.32 -18.14
CA TYR A 322 -22.01 5.91 -16.75
C TYR A 322 -23.31 5.70 -15.99
N ARG A 323 -23.42 4.58 -15.28
CA ARG A 323 -24.53 4.31 -14.37
C ARG A 323 -24.47 5.33 -13.21
N SER A 324 -25.52 6.15 -13.10
CA SER A 324 -25.65 7.15 -12.02
C SER A 324 -26.34 6.63 -10.76
N ASN A 325 -26.99 5.46 -10.85
CA ASN A 325 -27.89 4.96 -9.81
C ASN A 325 -27.18 4.76 -8.46
N LEU A 326 -26.03 4.07 -8.45
CA LEU A 326 -25.25 3.88 -7.23
C LEU A 326 -24.73 5.21 -6.70
N ILE A 327 -24.25 6.10 -7.57
CA ILE A 327 -23.74 7.41 -7.18
C ILE A 327 -24.80 8.24 -6.45
N LYS A 328 -26.04 8.26 -6.95
CA LYS A 328 -27.15 8.99 -6.33
C LYS A 328 -27.53 8.44 -4.94
N ALA A 329 -27.25 7.17 -4.69
CA ALA A 329 -27.58 6.49 -3.45
C ALA A 329 -26.47 6.58 -2.40
N LEU A 330 -25.29 7.12 -2.72
CA LEU A 330 -24.17 7.24 -1.78
C LEU A 330 -24.48 8.17 -0.62
N ASP A 331 -23.87 7.91 0.54
CA ASP A 331 -23.85 8.84 1.65
C ASP A 331 -22.95 10.02 1.29
N ALA A 332 -23.55 11.18 1.02
CA ALA A 332 -22.84 12.39 0.59
C ALA A 332 -21.75 12.82 1.59
N ARG A 333 -21.86 12.40 2.86
CA ARG A 333 -20.90 12.75 3.91
C ARG A 333 -19.58 11.98 3.84
N ALA A 334 -19.55 10.84 3.18
CA ALA A 334 -18.39 9.96 3.15
C ALA A 334 -18.15 9.37 1.75
N VAL A 335 -17.67 10.21 0.83
CA VAL A 335 -17.30 9.76 -0.52
C VAL A 335 -15.79 9.56 -0.62
N CYS A 336 -15.36 8.32 -0.36
CA CYS A 336 -13.95 7.98 -0.17
C CYS A 336 -13.34 8.83 0.97
N LEU A 337 -12.17 9.45 0.78
CA LEU A 337 -11.54 10.26 1.81
C LEU A 337 -12.05 11.70 1.87
N ASN A 338 -13.00 12.08 0.99
CA ASN A 338 -13.65 13.38 1.05
C ASN A 338 -14.81 13.30 2.04
N ILE A 339 -14.53 13.69 3.29
CA ILE A 339 -15.48 13.65 4.41
C ILE A 339 -16.04 15.05 4.64
N ASP A 340 -17.37 15.19 4.53
CA ASP A 340 -18.11 16.42 4.81
C ASP A 340 -19.39 16.08 5.57
N MET A 341 -19.39 16.25 6.89
CA MET A 341 -20.53 15.86 7.73
C MET A 341 -21.79 16.69 7.48
N ASP A 342 -21.69 17.83 6.79
CA ASP A 342 -22.81 18.72 6.46
C ASP A 342 -23.41 18.43 5.07
N ALA A 343 -22.76 17.56 4.27
CA ALA A 343 -23.23 17.20 2.94
C ALA A 343 -24.58 16.46 2.98
N LYS A 344 -25.53 16.91 2.13
CA LYS A 344 -26.91 16.41 2.12
C LYS A 344 -27.23 15.43 1.00
N GLU A 345 -26.78 15.73 -0.22
CA GLU A 345 -27.08 14.95 -1.41
C GLU A 345 -25.96 15.06 -2.46
N ILE A 346 -25.87 14.07 -3.34
CA ILE A 346 -24.96 14.09 -4.47
C ILE A 346 -25.69 14.59 -5.71
N LYS A 347 -25.17 15.67 -6.29
CA LYS A 347 -25.74 16.32 -7.49
C LYS A 347 -25.14 15.74 -8.76
N ILE A 348 -25.97 15.08 -9.56
CA ILE A 348 -25.60 14.62 -10.91
C ILE A 348 -26.00 15.67 -11.93
N SER A 349 -25.00 16.29 -12.57
CA SER A 349 -25.20 17.24 -13.67
C SER A 349 -23.95 17.33 -14.54
N ASP A 350 -24.16 17.57 -15.84
CA ASP A 350 -23.10 17.88 -16.80
C ASP A 350 -22.46 19.25 -16.58
N ASP A 351 -23.10 20.11 -15.79
CA ASP A 351 -22.60 21.45 -15.42
C ASP A 351 -21.66 21.43 -14.20
N GLN A 352 -21.52 20.28 -13.52
CA GLN A 352 -20.55 20.15 -12.43
C GLN A 352 -19.14 20.48 -12.93
N PRO A 353 -18.26 21.12 -12.14
CA PRO A 353 -16.90 21.36 -12.57
C PRO A 353 -16.15 20.04 -12.81
N PHE A 354 -15.10 20.09 -13.64
CA PHE A 354 -14.12 19.01 -13.68
C PHE A 354 -13.27 19.06 -12.41
N GLY A 355 -12.87 17.89 -11.91
CA GLY A 355 -12.23 17.78 -10.61
C GLY A 355 -12.63 16.52 -9.88
N ASP A 356 -12.11 16.34 -8.68
CA ASP A 356 -12.52 15.28 -7.75
C ASP A 356 -13.92 15.54 -7.17
N VAL A 357 -14.91 15.55 -8.05
CA VAL A 357 -16.33 15.74 -7.76
C VAL A 357 -17.05 14.45 -8.06
N THR A 358 -17.81 13.94 -7.09
CA THR A 358 -18.63 12.74 -7.24
C THR A 358 -19.80 13.03 -8.16
N SER A 359 -19.70 12.59 -9.41
CA SER A 359 -20.74 12.73 -10.43
C SER A 359 -20.43 11.77 -11.59
N THR A 360 -21.32 11.70 -12.58
CA THR A 360 -21.04 11.06 -13.86
C THR A 360 -20.23 11.98 -14.77
N GLY A 361 -19.57 11.39 -15.76
CA GLY A 361 -18.85 12.11 -16.82
C GLY A 361 -17.34 11.97 -16.69
N THR A 362 -16.66 11.88 -17.84
CA THR A 362 -15.18 11.97 -17.87
C THR A 362 -14.73 13.29 -17.24
N GLY A 363 -13.61 13.25 -16.51
CA GLY A 363 -13.13 14.43 -15.76
C GLY A 363 -13.81 14.65 -14.40
N ARG A 364 -14.67 13.72 -13.99
CA ARG A 364 -15.28 13.65 -12.65
C ARG A 364 -15.09 12.27 -12.06
N ASN A 365 -15.35 12.13 -10.76
CA ASN A 365 -15.10 10.91 -10.00
C ASN A 365 -16.21 9.87 -10.21
N TRP A 366 -16.40 9.41 -11.46
CA TRP A 366 -17.53 8.54 -11.86
C TRP A 366 -17.28 7.06 -11.57
N ALA A 367 -16.04 6.59 -11.68
CA ALA A 367 -15.65 5.20 -11.47
C ALA A 367 -15.07 4.96 -10.09
N HIS A 368 -14.06 5.78 -9.75
CA HIS A 368 -13.30 5.67 -8.51
C HIS A 368 -12.69 4.27 -8.33
N VAL A 369 -11.81 3.87 -9.27
CA VAL A 369 -11.15 2.56 -9.23
C VAL A 369 -10.24 2.48 -8.01
N ASN A 370 -10.50 1.63 -7.03
CA ASN A 370 -9.75 1.61 -5.77
C ASN A 370 -8.93 0.34 -5.52
N SER A 371 -8.97 -0.63 -6.42
CA SER A 371 -8.08 -1.78 -6.43
C SER A 371 -7.90 -2.33 -7.84
N ILE A 372 -6.77 -3.00 -8.05
CA ILE A 372 -6.41 -3.74 -9.24
C ILE A 372 -6.02 -5.15 -8.80
N SER A 373 -6.43 -6.18 -9.55
CA SER A 373 -5.92 -7.54 -9.47
C SER A 373 -5.59 -8.03 -10.87
N TYR A 374 -4.43 -8.64 -11.06
CA TYR A 374 -4.03 -9.18 -12.36
C TYR A 374 -4.31 -10.68 -12.43
N ASP A 375 -5.00 -11.11 -13.47
CA ASP A 375 -5.23 -12.52 -13.78
C ASP A 375 -4.23 -12.97 -14.85
N GLU A 376 -3.17 -13.64 -14.40
CA GLU A 376 -2.10 -14.12 -15.29
C GLU A 376 -2.58 -15.19 -16.26
N SER A 377 -3.70 -15.87 -15.98
CA SER A 377 -4.12 -17.02 -16.78
C SER A 377 -4.75 -16.65 -18.12
N ASP A 378 -5.26 -15.43 -18.26
CA ASP A 378 -5.87 -14.91 -19.48
C ASP A 378 -5.47 -13.47 -19.80
N ASP A 379 -4.41 -12.95 -19.16
CA ASP A 379 -3.84 -11.62 -19.36
C ASP A 379 -4.90 -10.51 -19.25
N SER A 380 -5.49 -10.40 -18.06
CA SER A 380 -6.57 -9.47 -17.80
C SER A 380 -6.49 -8.84 -16.41
N ILE A 381 -7.30 -7.80 -16.19
CA ILE A 381 -7.36 -7.09 -14.92
C ILE A 381 -8.77 -7.15 -14.34
N ILE A 382 -8.85 -7.38 -13.03
CA ILE A 382 -10.06 -7.25 -12.22
C ILE A 382 -9.93 -5.96 -11.43
N LEU A 383 -10.95 -5.11 -11.54
CA LEU A 383 -10.98 -3.77 -10.97
C LEU A 383 -12.16 -3.63 -10.03
N SER A 384 -11.91 -3.03 -8.87
CA SER A 384 -12.97 -2.51 -8.01
C SER A 384 -13.22 -1.04 -8.32
N LEU A 385 -14.39 -0.74 -8.90
CA LEU A 385 -14.85 0.62 -9.16
C LEU A 385 -15.86 0.96 -8.06
N ARG A 386 -15.46 1.77 -7.06
CA ARG A 386 -16.30 2.09 -5.89
C ARG A 386 -17.70 2.53 -6.29
N HIS A 387 -17.81 3.29 -7.38
CA HIS A 387 -19.07 3.91 -7.81
C HIS A 387 -19.85 3.09 -8.84
N GLN A 388 -19.35 1.93 -9.27
CA GLN A 388 -19.96 1.16 -10.37
C GLN A 388 -20.12 -0.34 -10.03
N GLY A 389 -19.14 -0.96 -9.37
CA GLY A 389 -19.10 -2.40 -9.10
C GLY A 389 -17.71 -3.00 -9.29
N ILE A 390 -17.64 -4.32 -9.45
CA ILE A 390 -16.40 -5.03 -9.78
C ILE A 390 -16.46 -5.49 -11.23
N VAL A 391 -15.38 -5.31 -11.99
CA VAL A 391 -15.36 -5.66 -13.41
C VAL A 391 -14.07 -6.37 -13.78
N LYS A 392 -14.13 -7.30 -14.74
CA LYS A 392 -12.93 -7.87 -15.39
C LYS A 392 -12.80 -7.35 -16.81
N ILE A 393 -11.61 -6.91 -17.18
CA ILE A 393 -11.31 -6.33 -18.49
C ILE A 393 -10.08 -7.03 -19.06
N GLY A 394 -10.18 -7.54 -20.29
CA GLY A 394 -9.06 -8.19 -20.96
C GLY A 394 -8.02 -7.21 -21.47
N ARG A 395 -6.85 -7.73 -21.86
CA ARG A 395 -5.87 -6.99 -22.67
C ARG A 395 -6.47 -6.43 -23.96
N ASP A 396 -7.48 -7.09 -24.51
CA ASP A 396 -8.26 -6.64 -25.68
C ASP A 396 -9.19 -5.44 -25.40
N LYS A 397 -9.14 -4.86 -24.20
CA LYS A 397 -9.94 -3.71 -23.74
C LYS A 397 -11.45 -3.98 -23.70
N LYS A 398 -11.85 -5.26 -23.64
CA LYS A 398 -13.26 -5.64 -23.54
C LYS A 398 -13.61 -6.08 -22.13
N VAL A 399 -14.76 -5.60 -21.64
CA VAL A 399 -15.37 -6.09 -20.40
C VAL A 399 -15.77 -7.56 -20.58
N LYS A 400 -15.19 -8.43 -19.75
CA LYS A 400 -15.45 -9.87 -19.74
C LYS A 400 -16.69 -10.19 -18.90
N TRP A 401 -16.75 -9.64 -17.70
CA TRP A 401 -17.89 -9.75 -16.79
C TRP A 401 -17.96 -8.57 -15.82
N ILE A 402 -19.13 -8.40 -15.21
CA ILE A 402 -19.46 -7.40 -14.18
C ILE A 402 -20.08 -8.12 -12.99
N LEU A 403 -19.54 -7.89 -11.79
CA LEU A 403 -20.13 -8.28 -10.52
C LEU A 403 -20.68 -7.02 -9.84
N ALA A 404 -21.95 -6.73 -10.12
CA ALA A 404 -22.70 -5.61 -9.58
C ALA A 404 -24.20 -5.82 -9.82
N SER A 405 -25.02 -5.11 -9.07
CA SER A 405 -26.46 -5.05 -9.33
C SER A 405 -26.77 -4.59 -10.77
N PRO A 406 -27.76 -5.20 -11.48
CA PRO A 406 -27.97 -4.97 -12.90
C PRO A 406 -28.65 -3.64 -13.28
N GLU A 407 -29.24 -2.90 -12.35
CA GLU A 407 -30.03 -1.72 -12.68
C GLU A 407 -29.15 -0.52 -13.07
N GLY A 408 -29.54 0.16 -14.15
CA GLY A 408 -28.85 1.36 -14.66
C GLY A 408 -27.70 1.07 -15.62
N TRP A 409 -27.33 -0.19 -15.84
CA TRP A 409 -26.42 -0.58 -16.92
C TRP A 409 -27.11 -0.47 -18.29
N SER A 410 -26.36 -0.11 -19.33
CA SER A 410 -26.82 -0.26 -20.72
C SER A 410 -27.06 -1.74 -21.03
N GLU A 411 -27.83 -2.04 -22.07
CA GLU A 411 -28.12 -3.44 -22.45
C GLU A 411 -26.83 -4.25 -22.70
N ASP A 412 -25.82 -3.65 -23.33
CA ASP A 412 -24.54 -4.30 -23.59
C ASP A 412 -23.79 -4.68 -22.29
N PHE A 413 -23.77 -3.80 -21.28
CA PHE A 413 -23.11 -4.10 -20.00
C PHE A 413 -23.97 -4.97 -19.09
N LYS A 414 -25.29 -4.83 -19.16
CA LYS A 414 -26.24 -5.69 -18.45
C LYS A 414 -26.06 -7.15 -18.86
N ALA A 415 -25.78 -7.41 -20.15
CA ALA A 415 -25.44 -8.74 -20.65
C ALA A 415 -24.09 -9.30 -20.12
N LYS A 416 -23.25 -8.46 -19.50
CA LYS A 416 -22.00 -8.85 -18.83
C LYS A 416 -22.16 -9.06 -17.33
N VAL A 417 -23.32 -8.71 -16.75
CA VAL A 417 -23.57 -8.92 -15.32
C VAL A 417 -23.66 -10.41 -15.02
N LEU A 418 -22.85 -10.88 -14.07
CA LEU A 418 -22.86 -12.27 -13.63
C LEU A 418 -24.20 -12.63 -13.00
N THR A 419 -24.70 -13.83 -13.30
CA THR A 419 -25.93 -14.35 -12.72
C THR A 419 -25.65 -15.00 -11.36
N PRO A 420 -26.25 -14.52 -10.25
CA PRO A 420 -26.08 -15.14 -8.94
C PRO A 420 -26.65 -16.57 -8.90
N VAL A 421 -25.92 -17.49 -8.29
CA VAL A 421 -26.33 -18.88 -8.09
C VAL A 421 -26.07 -19.34 -6.65
N ASP A 422 -26.87 -20.30 -6.18
CA ASP A 422 -26.66 -20.97 -4.90
C ASP A 422 -25.54 -22.04 -5.00
N SER A 423 -25.25 -22.70 -3.89
CA SER A 423 -24.22 -23.76 -3.82
C SER A 423 -24.54 -25.01 -4.66
N ASN A 424 -25.79 -25.16 -5.09
CA ASN A 424 -26.22 -26.23 -6.00
C ASN A 424 -26.20 -25.78 -7.48
N GLY A 425 -25.87 -24.51 -7.76
CA GLY A 425 -25.88 -23.92 -9.09
C GLY A 425 -27.26 -23.45 -9.58
N ASN A 426 -28.27 -23.40 -8.70
CA ASN A 426 -29.58 -22.84 -9.05
C ASN A 426 -29.50 -21.32 -9.07
N LYS A 427 -30.17 -20.69 -10.04
CA LYS A 427 -30.22 -19.22 -10.12
C LYS A 427 -30.91 -18.64 -8.89
N ILE A 428 -30.30 -17.62 -8.30
CA ILE A 428 -30.88 -16.82 -7.24
C ILE A 428 -31.65 -15.67 -7.90
N LYS A 429 -32.90 -15.48 -7.47
CA LYS A 429 -33.72 -14.38 -7.96
C LYS A 429 -33.24 -13.07 -7.32
N CYS A 430 -32.92 -12.09 -8.17
CA CYS A 430 -32.57 -10.74 -7.74
C CYS A 430 -33.44 -9.71 -8.47
N GLU A 431 -34.12 -8.86 -7.72
CA GLU A 431 -35.00 -7.80 -8.22
C GLU A 431 -34.78 -6.53 -7.40
N ASN A 432 -34.76 -5.36 -8.07
CA ASN A 432 -34.58 -4.06 -7.43
C ASN A 432 -33.35 -4.02 -6.50
N SER A 433 -32.22 -4.51 -7.00
CA SER A 433 -30.95 -4.55 -6.28
C SER A 433 -30.90 -5.41 -5.02
N LYS A 434 -31.90 -6.27 -4.80
CA LYS A 434 -31.96 -7.20 -3.68
C LYS A 434 -32.07 -8.62 -4.22
N CYS A 435 -31.47 -9.57 -3.52
CA CYS A 435 -31.46 -10.99 -3.88
C CYS A 435 -32.13 -11.82 -2.81
N GLU A 436 -32.75 -12.94 -3.20
CA GLU A 436 -33.27 -13.93 -2.26
C GLU A 436 -32.12 -14.70 -1.57
N GLY A 437 -32.27 -15.02 -0.29
CA GLY A 437 -31.29 -15.78 0.47
C GLY A 437 -30.08 -14.96 0.93
N GLU A 438 -28.91 -15.60 1.00
CA GLU A 438 -27.69 -15.03 1.61
C GLU A 438 -26.79 -14.27 0.64
N PHE A 439 -26.98 -14.46 -0.68
CA PHE A 439 -26.20 -13.75 -1.68
C PHE A 439 -26.54 -12.26 -1.62
N ASP A 440 -25.51 -11.41 -1.60
CA ASP A 440 -25.66 -9.98 -1.84
C ASP A 440 -24.53 -9.49 -2.74
N TRP A 441 -24.80 -8.45 -3.52
CA TRP A 441 -23.80 -7.73 -4.28
C TRP A 441 -22.82 -7.01 -3.35
N SER A 442 -21.71 -6.57 -3.91
CA SER A 442 -20.77 -5.70 -3.20
C SER A 442 -21.08 -4.24 -3.51
N TRP A 443 -20.96 -3.39 -2.49
CA TRP A 443 -21.39 -2.00 -2.51
C TRP A 443 -20.26 -1.09 -2.03
N THR A 444 -19.82 -0.14 -2.86
CA THR A 444 -18.72 0.80 -2.56
C THR A 444 -17.42 0.13 -2.12
N GLN A 445 -17.21 -1.07 -2.65
CA GLN A 445 -16.26 -2.06 -2.17
C GLN A 445 -14.80 -1.72 -2.45
N HIS A 446 -13.89 -2.43 -1.78
CA HIS A 446 -12.44 -2.33 -1.94
C HIS A 446 -11.81 -3.72 -2.07
N THR A 447 -10.57 -3.71 -2.58
CA THR A 447 -9.67 -4.88 -2.66
C THR A 447 -10.34 -6.12 -3.26
N ALA A 448 -10.98 -5.95 -4.42
CA ALA A 448 -11.49 -7.08 -5.19
C ALA A 448 -10.32 -7.82 -5.84
N TRP A 449 -9.71 -8.72 -5.08
CA TRP A 449 -8.49 -9.43 -5.47
C TRP A 449 -8.77 -10.90 -5.70
N LEU A 450 -8.09 -11.49 -6.68
CA LEU A 450 -8.00 -12.95 -6.79
C LEU A 450 -7.41 -13.49 -5.50
N THR A 451 -8.17 -14.34 -4.81
CA THR A 451 -7.72 -14.88 -3.53
C THR A 451 -6.71 -16.02 -3.79
N PRO A 452 -5.49 -15.95 -3.21
CA PRO A 452 -4.50 -17.01 -3.33
C PRO A 452 -4.87 -18.29 -2.55
N ARG A 453 -6.08 -18.33 -1.95
CA ARG A 453 -6.69 -19.55 -1.41
C ARG A 453 -6.93 -20.62 -2.48
N TYR A 454 -7.09 -20.20 -3.73
CA TYR A 454 -7.32 -21.08 -4.87
C TYR A 454 -6.31 -20.79 -5.99
N GLU A 455 -6.13 -21.75 -6.88
CA GLU A 455 -5.20 -21.64 -8.02
C GLU A 455 -5.69 -20.67 -9.11
N ASN A 456 -7.00 -20.37 -9.17
CA ASN A 456 -7.63 -19.46 -10.14
C ASN A 456 -7.32 -19.79 -11.61
N LYS A 457 -7.30 -21.07 -11.98
CA LYS A 457 -6.98 -21.55 -13.34
C LYS A 457 -8.23 -21.76 -14.19
N GLY A 458 -8.09 -21.52 -15.50
CA GLY A 458 -9.19 -21.68 -16.46
C GLY A 458 -10.32 -20.70 -16.19
N ASP A 459 -11.56 -21.14 -16.38
CA ASP A 459 -12.76 -20.30 -16.29
C ASP A 459 -13.26 -20.07 -14.85
N ILE A 460 -12.62 -20.65 -13.83
CA ILE A 460 -13.04 -20.53 -12.43
C ILE A 460 -12.14 -19.56 -11.68
N LYS A 461 -12.73 -18.49 -11.17
CA LYS A 461 -12.04 -17.44 -10.39
C LYS A 461 -12.65 -17.32 -9.01
N HIS A 462 -11.81 -17.16 -8.02
CA HIS A 462 -12.21 -16.83 -6.67
C HIS A 462 -11.65 -15.46 -6.32
N ILE A 463 -12.53 -14.56 -5.88
CA ILE A 463 -12.13 -13.24 -5.41
C ILE A 463 -12.54 -13.04 -3.96
N SER A 464 -11.69 -12.39 -3.19
CA SER A 464 -12.05 -11.81 -1.89
C SER A 464 -12.28 -10.32 -2.07
N VAL A 465 -13.28 -9.77 -1.37
CA VAL A 465 -13.70 -8.37 -1.48
C VAL A 465 -14.02 -7.82 -0.09
N PHE A 466 -13.56 -6.62 0.22
CA PHE A 466 -14.07 -5.88 1.36
C PHE A 466 -15.27 -5.05 0.90
N ASP A 467 -16.47 -5.53 1.21
CA ASP A 467 -17.72 -4.86 0.93
C ASP A 467 -18.01 -3.81 2.01
N ASN A 468 -17.72 -2.54 1.71
CA ASN A 468 -17.95 -1.43 2.64
C ASN A 468 -19.44 -1.28 2.99
N GLY A 469 -20.34 -1.49 2.03
CA GLY A 469 -21.78 -1.55 2.28
C GLY A 469 -22.52 -0.22 2.26
N ASP A 470 -21.89 0.90 1.90
CA ASP A 470 -22.63 2.13 1.66
C ASP A 470 -23.50 2.01 0.40
N ALA A 471 -24.68 2.61 0.43
CA ALA A 471 -25.69 2.51 -0.64
C ALA A 471 -26.14 1.07 -0.97
N ARG A 472 -26.02 0.14 -0.01
CA ARG A 472 -26.49 -1.25 -0.14
C ARG A 472 -27.95 -1.29 -0.59
N GLY A 473 -28.23 -2.02 -1.67
CA GLY A 473 -29.56 -2.08 -2.29
C GLY A 473 -29.92 -0.85 -3.13
N MET A 474 -28.95 -0.01 -3.50
CA MET A 474 -29.14 1.28 -4.16
C MET A 474 -30.01 2.28 -3.37
N GLU A 475 -29.94 2.23 -2.05
CA GLU A 475 -30.62 3.15 -1.16
C GLU A 475 -29.79 3.45 0.09
N GLN A 476 -30.12 4.54 0.77
CA GLN A 476 -29.67 4.76 2.14
C GLN A 476 -30.69 4.13 3.09
N PRO A 477 -30.25 3.40 4.14
CA PRO A 477 -31.17 2.86 5.12
C PRO A 477 -31.86 3.99 5.92
N ALA A 478 -32.97 3.66 6.58
CA ALA A 478 -33.70 4.61 7.42
C ALA A 478 -32.83 5.15 8.57
N PHE A 479 -32.01 4.29 9.18
CA PHE A 479 -31.04 4.67 10.19
C PHE A 479 -29.63 4.33 9.73
N LYS A 480 -28.66 5.23 9.98
CA LYS A 480 -27.25 4.98 9.61
C LYS A 480 -26.66 3.77 10.34
N GLU A 481 -27.21 3.45 11.51
CA GLU A 481 -26.85 2.30 12.33
C GLU A 481 -27.24 0.95 11.70
N ASP A 482 -28.11 0.94 10.68
CA ASP A 482 -28.46 -0.27 9.93
C ASP A 482 -27.38 -0.63 8.88
N LYS A 483 -26.36 0.22 8.69
CA LYS A 483 -25.24 -0.05 7.79
C LYS A 483 -24.28 -1.07 8.40
N TYR A 484 -23.75 -1.94 7.53
CA TYR A 484 -22.73 -2.93 7.88
C TYR A 484 -21.75 -3.15 6.72
N SER A 485 -20.51 -3.47 7.09
CA SER A 485 -19.49 -3.92 6.15
C SER A 485 -19.26 -5.41 6.31
N ARG A 486 -18.71 -6.05 5.29
CA ARG A 486 -18.36 -7.47 5.34
C ARG A 486 -17.14 -7.77 4.50
N ALA A 487 -16.32 -8.70 4.95
CA ALA A 487 -15.44 -9.44 4.06
C ALA A 487 -16.27 -10.53 3.37
N VAL A 488 -16.12 -10.69 2.06
CA VAL A 488 -16.89 -11.66 1.27
C VAL A 488 -16.00 -12.36 0.25
N GLU A 489 -16.22 -13.65 0.04
CA GLU A 489 -15.60 -14.46 -1.01
C GLU A 489 -16.65 -14.80 -2.07
N TYR A 490 -16.29 -14.59 -3.34
CA TYR A 490 -17.10 -15.00 -4.49
C TYR A 490 -16.32 -15.99 -5.34
N LYS A 491 -17.02 -16.99 -5.86
CA LYS A 491 -16.59 -17.90 -6.91
C LYS A 491 -17.32 -17.55 -8.20
N ILE A 492 -16.56 -17.32 -9.26
CA ILE A 492 -17.06 -16.91 -10.58
C ILE A 492 -16.75 -18.04 -11.55
N ASP A 493 -17.77 -18.46 -12.32
CA ASP A 493 -17.63 -19.33 -13.48
C ASP A 493 -17.78 -18.45 -14.72
N GLU A 494 -16.65 -18.03 -15.29
CA GLU A 494 -16.57 -17.06 -16.38
C GLU A 494 -17.21 -17.60 -17.66
N LYS A 495 -17.14 -18.92 -17.88
CA LYS A 495 -17.73 -19.58 -19.02
C LYS A 495 -19.26 -19.61 -18.94
N LYS A 496 -19.81 -19.84 -17.75
CA LYS A 496 -21.27 -19.81 -17.53
C LYS A 496 -21.81 -18.39 -17.28
N GLY A 497 -20.95 -17.44 -16.95
CA GLY A 497 -21.35 -16.09 -16.54
C GLY A 497 -22.12 -16.10 -15.22
N THR A 498 -21.72 -16.94 -14.27
CA THR A 498 -22.38 -17.09 -12.96
C THR A 498 -21.46 -16.73 -11.81
N VAL A 499 -22.05 -16.32 -10.68
CA VAL A 499 -21.33 -16.02 -9.44
C VAL A 499 -22.01 -16.67 -8.24
N GLU A 500 -21.20 -17.31 -7.39
CA GLU A 500 -21.60 -17.95 -6.13
C GLU A 500 -20.91 -17.20 -4.98
N GLN A 501 -21.64 -16.78 -3.95
CA GLN A 501 -21.05 -16.27 -2.71
C GLN A 501 -20.69 -17.46 -1.83
N THR A 502 -19.41 -17.69 -1.57
CA THR A 502 -18.91 -18.90 -0.89
C THR A 502 -18.62 -18.69 0.59
N TRP A 503 -18.41 -17.44 1.01
CA TRP A 503 -18.10 -17.10 2.40
C TRP A 503 -18.37 -15.61 2.69
N GLN A 504 -18.69 -15.28 3.95
CA GLN A 504 -18.73 -13.90 4.44
C GLN A 504 -18.44 -13.81 5.95
N PHE A 505 -18.02 -12.63 6.40
CA PHE A 505 -17.86 -12.27 7.81
C PHE A 505 -18.06 -10.77 8.01
N GLY A 506 -18.66 -10.37 9.14
CA GLY A 506 -18.76 -8.96 9.57
C GLY A 506 -20.18 -8.38 9.50
N LYS A 507 -21.10 -8.98 8.73
CA LYS A 507 -22.52 -8.56 8.66
C LYS A 507 -23.17 -8.58 10.05
N GLU A 508 -22.93 -9.64 10.80
CA GLU A 508 -23.40 -9.86 12.16
C GLU A 508 -22.82 -8.88 13.20
N ARG A 509 -21.73 -8.18 12.86
CA ARG A 509 -21.11 -7.17 13.74
C ARG A 509 -21.70 -5.77 13.56
N GLY A 510 -22.54 -5.58 12.54
CA GLY A 510 -23.29 -4.35 12.30
C GLY A 510 -22.42 -3.09 12.27
N PHE A 511 -22.96 -1.99 12.80
CA PHE A 511 -22.34 -0.68 12.76
C PHE A 511 -21.04 -0.55 13.57
N ASP A 512 -20.75 -1.50 14.47
CA ASP A 512 -19.49 -1.55 15.24
C ASP A 512 -18.31 -2.14 14.46
N PHE A 513 -18.57 -2.67 13.27
CA PHE A 513 -17.55 -3.10 12.30
C PHE A 513 -17.69 -2.39 10.95
N TYR A 514 -18.69 -1.53 10.79
CA TYR A 514 -18.94 -0.79 9.57
C TYR A 514 -17.82 0.23 9.28
N SER A 515 -17.23 0.15 8.11
CA SER A 515 -16.31 1.13 7.55
C SER A 515 -16.80 1.58 6.18
N ALA A 516 -17.20 2.85 6.10
CA ALA A 516 -17.79 3.43 4.89
C ALA A 516 -16.82 3.49 3.69
N VAL A 517 -15.52 3.50 3.95
CA VAL A 517 -14.47 3.79 2.97
C VAL A 517 -13.19 3.01 3.26
N THR A 518 -12.34 2.84 2.25
CA THR A 518 -11.03 2.14 2.34
C THR A 518 -11.18 0.67 2.76
N SER A 519 -10.28 0.13 3.59
CA SER A 519 -10.32 -1.24 4.12
C SER A 519 -9.82 -2.28 3.12
N ASN A 520 -9.51 -3.49 3.62
CA ASN A 520 -9.10 -4.61 2.79
C ASN A 520 -9.40 -5.97 3.43
N VAL A 521 -9.45 -6.98 2.57
CA VAL A 521 -9.42 -8.41 2.94
C VAL A 521 -8.40 -9.13 2.07
N GLU A 522 -7.63 -10.03 2.68
CA GLU A 522 -6.61 -10.79 1.98
C GLU A 522 -6.44 -12.18 2.60
N TRP A 523 -6.23 -13.20 1.77
CA TRP A 523 -5.95 -14.56 2.23
C TRP A 523 -4.50 -14.73 2.65
N GLN A 524 -4.29 -15.24 3.86
CA GLN A 524 -2.99 -15.54 4.44
C GLN A 524 -2.71 -17.03 4.34
N LYS A 525 -1.93 -17.43 3.33
CA LYS A 525 -1.69 -18.84 3.00
C LYS A 525 -1.02 -19.62 4.13
N ASP A 526 -0.09 -18.99 4.84
CA ASP A 526 0.71 -19.62 5.90
C ASP A 526 -0.11 -20.04 7.13
N LYS A 527 -1.18 -19.29 7.46
CA LYS A 527 -2.10 -19.62 8.57
C LYS A 527 -3.47 -20.11 8.10
N SER A 528 -3.73 -20.13 6.80
CA SER A 528 -5.03 -20.48 6.22
C SER A 528 -6.19 -19.66 6.81
N THR A 529 -5.97 -18.35 6.90
CA THR A 529 -6.93 -17.37 7.45
C THR A 529 -7.20 -16.25 6.45
N TYR A 530 -8.33 -15.58 6.59
CA TYR A 530 -8.50 -14.25 6.02
C TYR A 530 -8.01 -13.21 7.01
N PHE A 531 -7.10 -12.34 6.58
CA PHE A 531 -6.81 -11.08 7.24
C PHE A 531 -7.79 -10.02 6.73
N ILE A 532 -8.36 -9.25 7.65
CA ILE A 532 -9.36 -8.23 7.38
C ILE A 532 -8.96 -6.99 8.16
N SER A 533 -8.97 -5.85 7.48
CA SER A 533 -8.88 -4.54 8.11
C SER A 533 -10.15 -3.76 7.80
N SER A 534 -11.01 -3.56 8.79
CA SER A 534 -12.10 -2.57 8.72
C SER A 534 -11.55 -1.23 9.22
N SER A 535 -11.13 -0.37 8.30
CA SER A 535 -10.15 0.69 8.56
C SER A 535 -10.71 1.96 9.20
N ASN A 536 -11.99 2.27 8.98
CA ASN A 536 -12.62 3.52 9.45
C ASN A 536 -13.93 3.27 10.21
N VAL A 537 -13.87 2.39 11.20
CA VAL A 537 -14.99 2.21 12.14
C VAL A 537 -15.19 3.49 12.94
N ASN A 538 -16.45 3.80 13.27
CA ASN A 538 -16.89 5.03 13.94
C ASN A 538 -16.77 6.33 13.11
N LEU A 539 -16.40 6.29 11.83
CA LEU A 539 -16.33 7.50 10.98
C LEU A 539 -17.63 8.34 11.01
N LEU A 540 -18.79 7.68 11.04
CA LEU A 540 -20.10 8.34 11.09
C LEU A 540 -20.62 8.56 12.53
N ARG A 541 -19.76 8.43 13.54
CA ARG A 541 -20.05 8.60 14.97
C ARG A 541 -19.13 9.68 15.56
N PRO A 542 -19.50 10.96 15.45
CA PRO A 542 -18.63 12.10 15.83
C PRO A 542 -18.28 12.12 17.33
N ASP A 543 -19.00 11.37 18.16
CA ASP A 543 -18.76 11.17 19.59
C ASP A 543 -17.68 10.12 19.90
N LYS A 544 -17.19 9.38 18.89
CA LYS A 544 -16.21 8.30 19.06
C LYS A 544 -14.96 8.53 18.22
N THR A 545 -13.82 8.08 18.73
CA THR A 545 -12.58 8.04 17.96
C THR A 545 -12.70 7.04 16.80
N ILE A 546 -12.28 7.48 15.61
CA ILE A 546 -12.14 6.61 14.44
C ILE A 546 -11.11 5.53 14.76
N LYS A 547 -11.38 4.29 14.35
CA LYS A 547 -10.44 3.20 14.55
C LYS A 547 -10.43 2.24 13.37
N MET A 548 -9.29 1.60 13.20
CA MET A 548 -9.13 0.41 12.37
C MET A 548 -9.34 -0.83 13.25
N VAL A 549 -10.05 -1.84 12.75
CA VAL A 549 -10.22 -3.15 13.39
C VAL A 549 -9.55 -4.19 12.52
N LEU A 550 -8.48 -4.79 13.03
CA LEU A 550 -7.76 -5.89 12.39
C LEU A 550 -8.29 -7.22 12.89
N VAL A 551 -8.55 -8.15 11.98
CA VAL A 551 -9.04 -9.49 12.27
C VAL A 551 -8.29 -10.50 11.42
N GLU A 552 -7.77 -11.58 12.02
CA GLU A 552 -7.51 -12.82 11.27
C GLU A 552 -8.52 -13.88 11.68
N ILE A 553 -9.14 -14.52 10.69
CA ILE A 553 -10.25 -15.46 10.90
C ILE A 553 -10.07 -16.72 10.06
N ASP A 554 -10.36 -17.88 10.66
CA ASP A 554 -10.47 -19.15 9.93
C ASP A 554 -11.84 -19.20 9.22
N PRO A 555 -11.91 -19.16 7.89
CA PRO A 555 -13.20 -19.14 7.18
C PRO A 555 -13.98 -20.47 7.25
N LYS A 556 -13.38 -21.57 7.72
CA LYS A 556 -14.09 -22.84 7.90
C LYS A 556 -14.97 -22.85 9.14
N THR A 557 -14.51 -22.17 10.19
CA THR A 557 -15.16 -22.16 11.51
C THR A 557 -15.71 -20.80 11.89
N ASN A 558 -15.30 -19.75 11.19
CA ASN A 558 -15.46 -18.34 11.57
C ASN A 558 -14.90 -18.03 12.97
N ASP A 559 -13.92 -18.81 13.44
CA ASP A 559 -13.20 -18.50 14.68
C ASP A 559 -12.13 -17.42 14.41
N ILE A 560 -12.28 -16.31 15.10
CA ILE A 560 -11.31 -15.20 15.09
C ILE A 560 -10.04 -15.68 15.77
N LYS A 561 -8.91 -15.71 15.07
CA LYS A 561 -7.60 -16.08 15.62
C LYS A 561 -6.83 -14.89 16.16
N PHE A 562 -7.06 -13.71 15.60
CA PHE A 562 -6.46 -12.47 16.05
C PHE A 562 -7.47 -11.34 15.94
N GLU A 563 -7.54 -10.45 16.94
CA GLU A 563 -8.25 -9.19 16.84
C GLU A 563 -7.50 -8.07 17.56
N MET A 564 -7.35 -6.92 16.90
CA MET A 564 -6.75 -5.71 17.45
C MET A 564 -7.46 -4.47 16.92
N ASP A 565 -7.76 -3.55 17.81
CA ASP A 565 -8.17 -2.20 17.42
C ASP A 565 -6.94 -1.30 17.33
N VAL A 566 -6.92 -0.40 16.35
CA VAL A 566 -5.93 0.68 16.21
C VAL A 566 -6.71 1.98 16.21
N ASP A 567 -6.76 2.64 17.36
CA ASP A 567 -7.43 3.92 17.54
C ASP A 567 -6.62 5.04 16.89
N SER A 568 -7.29 5.87 16.10
CA SER A 568 -6.68 7.02 15.45
C SER A 568 -6.02 7.96 16.46
N ALA A 569 -4.88 8.52 16.07
CA ALA A 569 -4.16 9.51 16.87
C ALA A 569 -4.81 10.89 16.84
N SER A 570 -5.81 11.10 15.98
CA SER A 570 -6.54 12.35 15.80
C SER A 570 -8.05 12.09 15.65
N ARG A 571 -8.86 13.13 15.80
CA ARG A 571 -10.31 13.06 15.53
C ARG A 571 -10.59 12.78 14.05
N ASP A 572 -9.81 13.38 13.17
CA ASP A 572 -10.14 13.51 11.74
C ASP A 572 -9.20 12.68 10.83
N ASP A 573 -8.27 11.92 11.42
CA ASP A 573 -7.36 11.02 10.68
C ASP A 573 -8.09 9.71 10.38
N ILE A 574 -8.13 9.37 9.10
CA ILE A 574 -8.69 8.13 8.56
C ILE A 574 -7.57 7.16 8.20
N ALA A 575 -7.84 5.87 8.29
CA ALA A 575 -6.91 4.86 7.84
C ALA A 575 -7.21 4.38 6.41
N TYR A 576 -6.21 3.87 5.69
CA TYR A 576 -6.42 3.35 4.34
C TYR A 576 -6.49 1.83 4.31
N ARG A 577 -5.38 1.15 4.61
CA ARG A 577 -5.29 -0.31 4.61
C ARG A 577 -4.37 -0.80 5.72
N ALA A 578 -4.37 -2.10 5.93
CA ALA A 578 -3.29 -2.78 6.64
C ALA A 578 -2.91 -4.05 5.87
N MET A 579 -1.76 -4.62 6.18
CA MET A 579 -1.36 -5.90 5.60
C MET A 579 -0.52 -6.71 6.58
N VAL A 580 -0.55 -8.03 6.43
CA VAL A 580 0.36 -8.92 7.16
C VAL A 580 1.74 -8.84 6.53
N ILE A 581 2.78 -8.77 7.36
CA ILE A 581 4.18 -8.74 6.91
C ILE A 581 4.84 -10.08 7.22
N ASP A 582 5.46 -10.66 6.19
CA ASP A 582 6.40 -11.78 6.34
C ASP A 582 7.74 -11.24 6.87
N PRO A 583 8.25 -11.76 8.00
CA PRO A 583 9.51 -11.32 8.54
C PRO A 583 10.76 -11.76 7.74
N GLU A 584 10.66 -12.72 6.82
CA GLU A 584 11.79 -13.25 6.04
C GLU A 584 12.15 -12.35 4.83
N VAL A 585 12.53 -11.10 5.12
CA VAL A 585 12.73 -10.03 4.12
C VAL A 585 14.12 -9.97 3.49
N PHE A 586 15.06 -10.80 3.94
CA PHE A 586 16.45 -10.83 3.45
C PHE A 586 16.83 -12.19 2.85
N SER A 587 15.84 -12.88 2.29
CA SER A 587 15.98 -14.22 1.70
C SER A 587 16.28 -14.22 0.19
N TYR A 588 16.48 -13.03 -0.39
CA TYR A 588 16.68 -12.79 -1.83
C TYR A 588 18.11 -13.01 -2.34
#